data_AF-A0A1I7EDK1-F1
#
_entry.id   AF-A0A1I7EDK1-F1
#
_cell.length_a   1.000
_cell.length_b   1.000
_cell.length_c   1.000
_cell.angle_alpha   90.00
_cell.angle_beta   90.00
_cell.angle_gamma   90.00
#
_symmetry.space_group_name_H-M   'P 1'
#
loop_
_entity.id
_entity.type
_entity.pdbx_description
1 polymer ?
#
loop_
_entity_poly.entity_id
_entity_poly.type
_entity_poly.pdbx_seq_one_letter_code
_entity_poly.pdbx_strand_id
1 'polypeptide(L)'
;MDLIRAIPRAAGIVFAAEGHSAGTASDVAISDFHLSGVSLEHSTYKDERAFKMTMPSEAIQDAQKEKLSDRNFMAWLPMDFGDGVVEAEMASELAADAPAYARGFIGLTFRIDSEGRFESIYLRPTNSVADDQVRRNHSVQYVAYPDYRFDRLRSESPEKYESYAELDLGRWIHMRIVVSGQKAALYLDGKSQPALIVNDLKFGTKQRGGVGVWLESGTIAYFRNLKVKPA
;
A
#
# COMPACT_ATOMS: atom_id res chain seq x y z
N MET A 1 42.17 53.94 1.92
CA MET A 1 41.26 53.10 1.09
C MET A 1 40.27 52.49 2.05
N ASP A 2 39.18 53.18 2.35
CA ASP A 2 38.05 52.65 3.11
C ASP A 2 36.83 53.52 2.75
N LEU A 3 35.90 52.94 2.00
CA LEU A 3 34.61 53.54 1.68
C LEU A 3 33.53 52.58 2.19
N ILE A 4 33.03 52.85 3.40
CA ILE A 4 31.92 52.12 3.99
C ILE A 4 30.63 52.54 3.27
N ARG A 5 29.98 51.55 2.65
CA ARG A 5 28.67 51.63 2.01
C ARG A 5 27.58 51.87 3.04
N ALA A 6 26.74 52.88 2.80
CA ALA A 6 25.40 52.97 3.38
C ALA A 6 24.38 52.40 2.37
N ILE A 7 23.58 51.43 2.80
CA ILE A 7 22.42 50.91 2.06
C ILE A 7 21.16 51.28 2.85
N PRO A 8 20.11 51.84 2.23
CA PRO A 8 18.88 52.20 2.94
C PRO A 8 18.01 50.96 3.21
N ARG A 9 17.38 50.91 4.38
CA ARG A 9 16.35 49.94 4.75
C ARG A 9 15.07 50.21 3.95
N ALA A 10 14.67 49.27 3.10
CA ALA A 10 13.33 49.24 2.51
C ALA A 10 12.38 48.45 3.43
N ALA A 11 11.26 49.07 3.78
CA ALA A 11 10.13 48.43 4.45
C ALA A 11 9.42 47.51 3.44
N GLY A 12 9.31 46.22 3.77
CA GLY A 12 8.66 45.20 2.95
C GLY A 12 7.51 44.55 3.71
N ILE A 13 6.30 44.93 3.29
CA ILE A 13 4.95 44.41 3.50
C ILE A 13 4.88 42.98 4.07
N VAL A 14 4.20 42.84 5.21
CA VAL A 14 3.73 41.57 5.77
C VAL A 14 2.53 41.09 4.94
N PHE A 15 2.69 40.02 4.18
CA PHE A 15 1.55 39.27 3.65
C PHE A 15 1.08 38.28 4.71
N ALA A 16 -0.16 38.46 5.15
CA ALA A 16 -0.86 37.52 5.99
C ALA A 16 -0.96 36.18 5.25
N ALA A 17 -0.44 35.12 5.87
CA ALA A 17 -0.64 33.77 5.39
C ALA A 17 -2.12 33.41 5.55
N GLU A 18 -2.82 33.30 4.42
CA GLU A 18 -4.16 32.73 4.36
C GLU A 18 -4.09 31.29 4.88
N GLY A 19 -4.79 31.08 6.00
CA GLY A 19 -4.96 29.78 6.61
C GLY A 19 -5.63 28.83 5.63
N HIS A 20 -4.85 27.92 5.07
CA HIS A 20 -5.40 26.72 4.47
C HIS A 20 -5.94 25.86 5.62
N SER A 21 -7.27 25.86 5.74
CA SER A 21 -8.01 24.88 6.53
C SER A 21 -7.64 23.49 6.01
N ALA A 22 -6.71 22.83 6.69
CA ALA A 22 -6.54 21.40 6.60
C ALA A 22 -7.89 20.77 6.96
N GLY A 23 -8.54 20.15 5.97
CA GLY A 23 -9.71 19.34 6.23
C GLY A 23 -9.39 18.38 7.37
N THR A 24 -10.15 18.50 8.46
CA THR A 24 -10.08 17.59 9.60
C THR A 24 -10.19 16.18 9.06
N ALA A 25 -9.14 15.38 9.19
CA ALA A 25 -9.23 13.95 8.96
C ALA A 25 -10.29 13.44 9.94
N SER A 26 -11.47 13.10 9.41
CA SER A 26 -12.44 12.33 10.17
C SER A 26 -11.74 11.04 10.57
N ASP A 27 -11.67 10.75 11.87
CA ASP A 27 -11.14 9.48 12.37
C ASP A 27 -11.99 8.35 11.77
N VAL A 28 -11.43 7.65 10.79
CA VAL A 28 -12.08 6.50 10.14
C VAL A 28 -12.33 5.44 11.20
N ALA A 29 -13.58 4.96 11.32
CA ALA A 29 -13.95 3.92 12.26
C ALA A 29 -13.85 2.54 11.61
N ILE A 30 -13.74 1.47 12.43
CA ILE A 30 -13.76 0.08 11.93
C ILE A 30 -15.04 -0.20 11.12
N SER A 31 -16.18 0.35 11.55
CA SER A 31 -17.47 0.19 10.89
C SER A 31 -17.55 0.80 9.49
N ASP A 32 -16.61 1.68 9.14
CA ASP A 32 -16.56 2.29 7.81
C ASP A 32 -15.93 1.35 6.78
N PHE A 33 -15.22 0.31 7.24
CA PHE A 33 -14.58 -0.67 6.38
C PHE A 33 -15.56 -1.80 6.03
N HIS A 34 -15.61 -2.13 4.75
CA HIS A 34 -16.04 -3.44 4.30
C HIS A 34 -14.89 -4.44 4.50
N LEU A 35 -15.21 -5.65 4.96
CA LEU A 35 -14.23 -6.69 5.24
C LEU A 35 -14.49 -7.92 4.35
N SER A 36 -13.42 -8.52 3.83
CA SER A 36 -13.47 -9.79 3.13
C SER A 36 -12.36 -10.69 3.65
N GLY A 37 -12.72 -11.82 4.26
CA GLY A 37 -11.76 -12.82 4.75
C GLY A 37 -10.83 -12.37 5.88
N VAL A 38 -11.06 -11.19 6.46
CA VAL A 38 -10.20 -10.58 7.49
C VAL A 38 -10.99 -10.12 8.71
N SER A 39 -10.28 -10.02 9.83
CA SER A 39 -10.73 -9.30 11.02
C SER A 39 -9.98 -7.97 11.13
N LEU A 40 -10.64 -6.95 11.67
CA LEU A 40 -10.07 -5.62 11.86
C LEU A 40 -10.35 -5.14 13.28
N GLU A 41 -9.33 -4.75 14.01
CA GLU A 41 -9.45 -4.25 15.39
C GLU A 41 -8.56 -3.02 15.63
N HIS A 42 -8.93 -2.18 16.60
CA HIS A 42 -8.05 -1.12 17.08
C HIS A 42 -6.92 -1.74 17.89
N SER A 43 -5.70 -1.25 17.68
CA SER A 43 -4.52 -1.72 18.40
C SER A 43 -3.52 -0.58 18.58
N THR A 44 -2.43 -0.89 19.27
CA THR A 44 -1.23 -0.05 19.33
C THR A 44 -0.08 -0.87 18.75
N TYR A 45 0.67 -0.29 17.82
CA TYR A 45 1.84 -0.91 17.22
C TYR A 45 3.02 0.05 17.30
N LYS A 46 4.09 -0.34 18.00
CA LYS A 46 5.25 0.53 18.27
C LYS A 46 4.85 1.90 18.82
N ASP A 47 4.08 1.86 19.91
CA ASP A 47 3.58 3.03 20.65
C ASP A 47 2.65 3.95 19.86
N GLU A 48 2.16 3.50 18.71
CA GLU A 48 1.32 4.28 17.81
C GLU A 48 -0.05 3.63 17.61
N ARG A 49 -1.11 4.45 17.63
CA ARG A 49 -2.48 3.96 17.36
C ARG A 49 -2.57 3.47 15.93
N ALA A 50 -3.10 2.27 15.76
CA ALA A 50 -3.21 1.61 14.47
C ALA A 50 -4.45 0.72 14.40
N PHE A 51 -4.80 0.31 13.21
CA PHE A 51 -5.60 -0.89 13.00
C PHE A 51 -4.68 -2.10 12.95
N LYS A 52 -5.13 -3.20 13.54
CA LYS A 52 -4.56 -4.53 13.33
C LYS A 52 -5.53 -5.32 12.48
N MET A 53 -5.02 -5.90 11.40
CA MET A 53 -5.75 -6.73 10.46
C MET A 53 -5.13 -8.12 10.41
N THR A 54 -5.97 -9.14 10.51
CA THR A 54 -5.57 -10.55 10.47
C THR A 54 -6.52 -11.36 9.62
N MET A 55 -6.10 -12.56 9.24
CA MET A 55 -6.96 -13.57 8.63
C MET A 55 -7.05 -14.79 9.54
N PRO A 56 -8.14 -15.58 9.45
CA PRO A 56 -8.26 -16.83 10.19
C PRO A 56 -7.14 -17.83 9.81
N SER A 57 -6.61 -18.54 10.81
CA SER A 57 -5.56 -19.56 10.59
C SER A 57 -6.04 -20.69 9.68
N GLU A 58 -7.33 -21.05 9.73
CA GLU A 58 -7.94 -22.05 8.85
C GLU A 58 -7.96 -21.64 7.37
N ALA A 59 -7.77 -20.35 7.08
CA ALA A 59 -7.64 -19.86 5.71
C ALA A 59 -6.18 -19.81 5.21
N ILE A 60 -5.19 -20.17 6.03
CA ILE A 60 -3.80 -20.29 5.57
C ILE A 60 -3.73 -21.40 4.50
N GLN A 61 -3.15 -21.06 3.35
CA GLN A 61 -3.08 -22.02 2.25
C GLN A 61 -2.11 -23.17 2.53
N ASP A 62 -2.47 -24.38 2.12
CA ASP A 62 -1.60 -25.54 2.23
C ASP A 62 -0.91 -25.82 0.88
N ALA A 63 0.37 -25.42 0.76
CA ALA A 63 1.15 -25.59 -0.46
C ALA A 63 1.31 -27.07 -0.91
N GLN A 64 1.02 -28.05 -0.06
CA GLN A 64 1.01 -29.48 -0.42
C GLN A 64 -0.33 -29.90 -1.06
N LYS A 65 -1.41 -29.16 -0.80
CA LYS A 65 -2.78 -29.51 -1.24
C LYS A 65 -3.30 -28.60 -2.34
N GLU A 66 -2.82 -27.37 -2.41
CA GLU A 66 -3.30 -26.37 -3.34
C GLU A 66 -2.18 -25.46 -3.84
N LYS A 67 -2.46 -24.78 -4.96
CA LYS A 67 -1.56 -23.76 -5.50
C LYS A 67 -1.73 -22.46 -4.71
N LEU A 68 -0.62 -21.92 -4.22
CA LEU A 68 -0.61 -20.59 -3.60
C LEU A 68 -1.08 -19.54 -4.62
N SER A 69 -1.99 -18.66 -4.21
CA SER A 69 -2.64 -17.71 -5.10
C SER A 69 -3.08 -16.47 -4.34
N ASP A 70 -3.08 -15.29 -4.98
CA ASP A 70 -3.67 -14.10 -4.33
C ASP A 70 -5.17 -14.29 -4.14
N ARG A 71 -5.69 -13.84 -3.00
CA ARG A 71 -7.12 -13.82 -2.67
C ARG A 71 -7.59 -12.41 -2.34
N ASN A 72 -8.87 -12.22 -2.09
CA ASN A 72 -9.46 -10.91 -1.77
C ASN A 72 -9.48 -10.62 -0.26
N PHE A 73 -8.41 -10.96 0.46
CA PHE A 73 -8.34 -10.77 1.92
C PHE A 73 -7.97 -9.33 2.26
N MET A 74 -9.00 -8.51 2.49
CA MET A 74 -8.85 -7.05 2.56
C MET A 74 -9.91 -6.38 3.41
N ALA A 75 -9.54 -5.21 3.93
CA ALA A 75 -10.45 -4.24 4.53
C ALA A 75 -10.41 -2.95 3.69
N TRP A 76 -11.57 -2.44 3.25
CA TRP A 76 -11.62 -1.26 2.37
C TRP A 76 -12.75 -0.30 2.68
N LEU A 77 -12.53 0.96 2.36
CA LEU A 77 -13.54 2.01 2.43
C LEU A 77 -14.34 2.03 1.12
N PRO A 78 -15.68 1.99 1.17
CA PRO A 78 -16.51 2.13 -0.01
C PRO A 78 -16.45 3.59 -0.50
N MET A 79 -16.05 3.79 -1.75
CA MET A 79 -15.99 5.10 -2.40
C MET A 79 -15.99 4.97 -3.93
N ASP A 80 -16.03 6.08 -4.66
CA ASP A 80 -15.87 6.11 -6.11
C ASP A 80 -14.48 6.64 -6.52
N PHE A 81 -13.42 5.89 -6.19
CA PHE A 81 -12.06 6.23 -6.56
C PHE A 81 -11.72 5.65 -7.94
N GLY A 82 -11.32 6.52 -8.88
CA GLY A 82 -10.74 6.16 -10.17
C GLY A 82 -9.26 6.53 -10.23
N ASP A 83 -8.96 7.82 -10.26
CA ASP A 83 -7.60 8.36 -10.28
C ASP A 83 -7.34 9.16 -8.99
N GLY A 84 -6.06 9.34 -8.68
CA GLY A 84 -5.63 10.13 -7.52
C GLY A 84 -4.48 9.50 -6.76
N VAL A 85 -4.40 9.81 -5.46
CA VAL A 85 -3.36 9.32 -4.57
C VAL A 85 -3.98 8.52 -3.43
N VAL A 86 -3.45 7.33 -3.19
CA VAL A 86 -3.73 6.51 -2.01
C VAL A 86 -2.45 6.38 -1.21
N GLU A 87 -2.49 6.69 0.08
CA GLU A 87 -1.33 6.52 0.97
C GLU A 87 -1.72 5.97 2.33
N ALA A 88 -0.85 5.16 2.92
CA ALA A 88 -0.97 4.66 4.29
C ALA A 88 0.41 4.35 4.86
N GLU A 89 0.52 4.34 6.19
CA GLU A 89 1.66 3.73 6.86
C GLU A 89 1.27 2.31 7.28
N MET A 90 2.12 1.35 6.93
CA MET A 90 1.83 -0.06 7.10
C MET A 90 3.03 -0.78 7.70
N ALA A 91 2.79 -1.77 8.55
CA ALA A 91 3.79 -2.66 9.10
C ALA A 91 3.24 -4.09 9.09
N SER A 92 4.13 -5.08 9.06
CA SER A 92 3.73 -6.48 9.16
C SER A 92 4.62 -7.28 10.07
N GLU A 93 4.00 -8.28 10.70
CA GLU A 93 4.65 -9.36 11.42
C GLU A 93 4.20 -10.69 10.85
N LEU A 94 4.96 -11.74 11.10
CA LEU A 94 4.51 -13.10 10.83
C LEU A 94 3.64 -13.57 11.99
N ALA A 95 2.53 -14.23 11.67
CA ALA A 95 1.74 -14.93 12.67
C ALA A 95 2.58 -16.06 13.32
N ALA A 96 2.22 -16.45 14.56
CA ALA A 96 2.95 -17.50 15.28
C ALA A 96 2.94 -18.85 14.55
N ASP A 97 1.88 -19.11 13.78
CA ASP A 97 1.66 -20.29 12.94
C ASP A 97 1.95 -20.02 11.45
N ALA A 98 2.67 -18.94 11.13
CA ALA A 98 2.96 -18.57 9.76
C ALA A 98 3.71 -19.70 9.02
N PRO A 99 3.22 -20.13 7.85
CA PRO A 99 3.88 -21.17 7.07
C PRO A 99 5.23 -20.68 6.53
N ALA A 100 6.12 -21.59 6.16
CA ALA A 100 7.46 -21.28 5.67
C ALA A 100 7.48 -20.40 4.40
N TYR A 101 6.37 -20.32 3.66
CA TYR A 101 6.22 -19.46 2.49
C TYR A 101 5.68 -18.06 2.82
N ALA A 102 5.23 -17.79 4.05
CA ALA A 102 4.74 -16.48 4.46
C ALA A 102 5.83 -15.41 4.31
N ARG A 103 5.45 -14.22 3.84
CA ARG A 103 6.41 -13.14 3.55
C ARG A 103 6.13 -11.80 4.24
N GLY A 104 5.13 -11.75 5.13
CA GLY A 104 4.65 -10.51 5.73
C GLY A 104 3.81 -9.68 4.75
N PHE A 105 2.97 -10.36 3.97
CA PHE A 105 2.22 -9.80 2.84
C PHE A 105 1.31 -8.65 3.29
N ILE A 106 1.59 -7.44 2.81
CA ILE A 106 0.79 -6.24 3.08
C ILE A 106 0.74 -5.35 1.85
N GLY A 107 -0.42 -4.79 1.49
CA GLY A 107 -0.52 -3.92 0.33
C GLY A 107 -1.69 -2.95 0.36
N LEU A 108 -1.68 -2.05 -0.62
CA LEU A 108 -2.79 -1.15 -0.91
C LEU A 108 -3.55 -1.66 -2.12
N THR A 109 -4.86 -1.79 -1.98
CA THR A 109 -5.80 -2.15 -3.04
C THR A 109 -6.69 -0.97 -3.39
N PHE A 110 -7.00 -0.80 -4.66
CA PHE A 110 -7.73 0.36 -5.18
C PHE A 110 -8.63 -0.01 -6.36
N ARG A 111 -9.63 0.86 -6.60
CA ARG A 111 -10.69 0.67 -7.60
C ARG A 111 -11.46 -0.65 -7.41
N ILE A 112 -11.76 -0.96 -6.15
CA ILE A 112 -12.51 -2.16 -5.76
C ILE A 112 -13.97 -1.98 -6.20
N ASP A 113 -14.39 -2.66 -7.26
CA ASP A 113 -15.75 -2.55 -7.76
C ASP A 113 -16.75 -3.41 -6.99
N SER A 114 -18.02 -3.32 -7.37
CA SER A 114 -19.11 -4.09 -6.77
C SER A 114 -19.03 -5.60 -7.01
N GLU A 115 -18.25 -6.06 -8.00
CA GLU A 115 -18.00 -7.47 -8.29
C GLU A 115 -16.79 -8.00 -7.49
N GLY A 116 -16.11 -7.14 -6.73
CA GLY A 116 -14.92 -7.48 -5.96
C GLY A 116 -13.66 -7.59 -6.82
N ARG A 117 -13.64 -7.00 -8.02
CA ARG A 117 -12.42 -6.87 -8.83
C ARG A 117 -11.66 -5.64 -8.39
N PHE A 118 -10.34 -5.75 -8.33
CA PHE A 118 -9.49 -4.67 -7.84
C PHE A 118 -8.06 -4.76 -8.35
N GLU A 119 -7.39 -3.62 -8.30
CA GLU A 119 -5.95 -3.51 -8.53
C GLU A 119 -5.24 -3.44 -7.18
N SER A 120 -4.10 -4.12 -7.03
CA SER A 120 -3.33 -4.10 -5.78
C SER A 120 -1.83 -4.03 -6.06
N ILE A 121 -1.14 -3.24 -5.25
CA ILE A 121 0.32 -3.29 -5.14
C ILE A 121 0.65 -3.64 -3.69
N TYR A 122 1.34 -4.76 -3.51
CA TYR A 122 1.69 -5.28 -2.19
C TYR A 122 3.17 -5.57 -2.05
N LEU A 123 3.57 -5.68 -0.79
CA LEU A 123 4.93 -5.84 -0.32
C LEU A 123 5.11 -7.22 0.30
N ARG A 124 6.35 -7.72 0.24
CA ARG A 124 6.79 -8.98 0.85
C ARG A 124 8.03 -8.68 1.70
N PRO A 125 7.91 -8.07 2.89
CA PRO A 125 9.07 -7.54 3.62
C PRO A 125 10.20 -8.54 3.88
N THR A 126 9.88 -9.82 4.14
CA THR A 126 10.94 -10.84 4.31
C THR A 126 11.76 -11.12 3.06
N ASN A 127 11.28 -10.74 1.86
CA ASN A 127 12.01 -10.98 0.61
C ASN A 127 13.23 -10.08 0.49
N SER A 128 13.17 -8.84 0.97
CA SER A 128 14.23 -7.85 0.80
C SER A 128 15.57 -8.26 1.43
N VAL A 129 15.50 -9.06 2.50
CA VAL A 129 16.62 -9.54 3.30
C VAL A 129 16.93 -11.03 3.09
N ALA A 130 16.29 -11.67 2.10
CA ALA A 130 16.51 -13.09 1.83
C ALA A 130 17.90 -13.34 1.21
N ASP A 131 18.53 -14.45 1.57
CA ASP A 131 19.76 -14.96 0.92
C ASP A 131 19.43 -15.71 -0.38
N ASP A 132 18.61 -15.06 -1.23
CA ASP A 132 18.20 -15.55 -2.56
C ASP A 132 17.89 -14.33 -3.43
N GLN A 133 18.69 -14.10 -4.48
CA GLN A 133 18.59 -12.88 -5.27
C GLN A 133 17.28 -12.78 -6.07
N VAL A 134 16.74 -13.91 -6.54
CA VAL A 134 15.48 -13.94 -7.27
C VAL A 134 14.35 -13.51 -6.33
N ARG A 135 14.31 -14.07 -5.13
CA ARG A 135 13.35 -13.71 -4.08
C ARG A 135 13.46 -12.24 -3.70
N ARG A 136 14.67 -11.68 -3.56
CA ARG A 136 14.86 -10.24 -3.28
C ARG A 136 14.22 -9.38 -4.36
N ASN A 137 14.36 -9.75 -5.63
CA ASN A 137 13.74 -9.04 -6.75
C ASN A 137 12.19 -9.10 -6.76
N HIS A 138 11.59 -9.90 -5.88
CA HIS A 138 10.14 -10.05 -5.72
C HIS A 138 9.64 -9.43 -4.40
N SER A 139 10.22 -8.32 -3.96
CA SER A 139 9.84 -7.66 -2.69
C SER A 139 8.58 -6.79 -2.83
N VAL A 140 8.29 -6.33 -4.04
CA VAL A 140 7.06 -5.62 -4.43
C VAL A 140 6.39 -6.41 -5.55
N GLN A 141 5.06 -6.49 -5.54
CA GLN A 141 4.26 -7.14 -6.58
C GLN A 141 3.02 -6.30 -6.90
N TYR A 142 2.71 -6.15 -8.18
CA TYR A 142 1.40 -5.71 -8.67
C TYR A 142 0.54 -6.90 -9.10
N VAL A 143 -0.76 -6.83 -8.83
CA VAL A 143 -1.79 -7.79 -9.28
C VAL A 143 -3.10 -7.08 -9.62
N ALA A 144 -3.91 -7.72 -10.47
CA ALA A 144 -5.32 -7.35 -10.68
C ALA A 144 -6.21 -8.57 -10.41
N TYR A 145 -6.91 -8.58 -9.29
CA TYR A 145 -7.70 -9.72 -8.87
C TYR A 145 -9.11 -9.67 -9.49
N PRO A 146 -9.68 -10.80 -9.95
CA PRO A 146 -9.16 -12.18 -9.84
C PRO A 146 -8.31 -12.66 -11.02
N ASP A 147 -8.30 -11.92 -12.13
CA ASP A 147 -7.86 -12.45 -13.44
C ASP A 147 -6.34 -12.44 -13.65
N TYR A 148 -5.62 -11.54 -12.97
CA TYR A 148 -4.20 -11.28 -13.14
C TYR A 148 -3.46 -11.37 -11.80
N ARG A 149 -3.43 -12.58 -11.27
CA ARG A 149 -2.70 -12.96 -10.05
C ARG A 149 -1.19 -13.05 -10.28
N PHE A 150 -0.42 -13.05 -9.20
CA PHE A 150 1.05 -12.99 -9.22
C PHE A 150 1.67 -14.08 -10.09
N ASP A 151 1.12 -15.29 -10.04
CA ASP A 151 1.65 -16.48 -10.72
C ASP A 151 1.46 -16.37 -12.24
N ARG A 152 0.28 -15.92 -12.67
CA ARG A 152 -0.02 -15.64 -14.08
C ARG A 152 0.87 -14.51 -14.59
N LEU A 153 0.88 -13.37 -13.88
CA LEU A 153 1.65 -12.19 -14.28
C LEU A 153 3.14 -12.49 -14.40
N ARG A 154 3.72 -13.25 -13.45
CA ARG A 154 5.12 -13.65 -13.50
C ARG A 154 5.41 -14.62 -14.66
N SER A 155 4.48 -15.52 -14.97
CA SER A 155 4.65 -16.47 -16.08
C SER A 155 4.53 -15.80 -17.45
N GLU A 156 3.56 -14.89 -17.63
CA GLU A 156 3.28 -14.24 -18.92
C GLU A 156 4.17 -13.02 -19.18
N SER A 157 4.69 -12.40 -18.13
CA SER A 157 5.48 -11.17 -18.20
C SER A 157 6.49 -11.14 -17.06
N PRO A 158 7.52 -11.99 -17.11
CA PRO A 158 8.51 -12.09 -16.04
C PRO A 158 9.11 -10.73 -15.73
N GLU A 159 9.32 -10.46 -14.45
CA GLU A 159 9.96 -9.24 -13.90
C GLU A 159 9.19 -7.92 -14.12
N LYS A 160 8.18 -7.88 -15.00
CA LYS A 160 7.48 -6.63 -15.38
C LYS A 160 6.65 -6.03 -14.24
N TYR A 161 6.05 -6.86 -13.39
CA TYR A 161 5.10 -6.44 -12.35
C TYR A 161 5.64 -6.63 -10.94
N GLU A 162 6.97 -6.75 -10.84
CA GLU A 162 7.67 -7.02 -9.60
C GLU A 162 8.92 -6.17 -9.53
N SER A 163 9.37 -5.86 -8.32
CA SER A 163 10.62 -5.13 -8.13
C SER A 163 11.21 -5.41 -6.75
N TYR A 164 12.49 -5.04 -6.62
CA TYR A 164 13.14 -4.94 -5.32
C TYR A 164 12.77 -3.62 -4.63
N ALA A 165 12.53 -3.71 -3.32
CA ALA A 165 12.53 -2.58 -2.40
C ALA A 165 13.20 -3.03 -1.10
N GLU A 166 13.78 -2.09 -0.37
CA GLU A 166 14.34 -2.33 0.96
C GLU A 166 13.22 -2.28 2.01
N LEU A 167 12.88 -3.42 2.58
CA LEU A 167 11.75 -3.62 3.49
C LEU A 167 12.16 -4.52 4.64
N ASP A 168 11.49 -4.38 5.77
CA ASP A 168 11.67 -5.26 6.93
C ASP A 168 10.33 -5.54 7.58
N LEU A 169 10.23 -6.68 8.25
CA LEU A 169 9.15 -6.91 9.20
C LEU A 169 9.27 -5.95 10.38
N GLY A 170 8.13 -5.64 10.96
CA GLY A 170 8.02 -4.85 12.16
C GLY A 170 8.64 -3.47 12.08
N ARG A 171 8.54 -2.79 10.93
CA ARG A 171 8.75 -1.35 10.83
C ARG A 171 7.58 -0.71 10.09
N TRP A 172 7.31 0.55 10.39
CA TRP A 172 6.41 1.36 9.58
C TRP A 172 7.04 1.58 8.20
N ILE A 173 6.26 1.32 7.16
CA ILE A 173 6.57 1.55 5.75
C ILE A 173 5.50 2.53 5.24
N HIS A 174 5.91 3.70 4.76
CA HIS A 174 4.98 4.62 4.12
C HIS A 174 4.78 4.18 2.68
N MET A 175 3.58 3.70 2.35
CA MET A 175 3.18 3.35 0.99
C MET A 175 2.37 4.49 0.40
N ARG A 176 2.76 4.96 -0.78
CA ARG A 176 2.00 5.95 -1.56
C ARG A 176 1.86 5.49 -3.00
N ILE A 177 0.64 5.25 -3.46
CA ILE A 177 0.33 4.89 -4.84
C ILE A 177 -0.30 6.09 -5.53
N VAL A 178 0.27 6.49 -6.67
CA VAL A 178 -0.33 7.47 -7.58
C VAL A 178 -0.97 6.71 -8.73
N VAL A 179 -2.27 6.89 -8.91
CA VAL A 179 -3.05 6.27 -9.99
C VAL A 179 -3.48 7.35 -10.98
N SER A 180 -3.21 7.12 -12.27
CA SER A 180 -3.59 8.04 -13.36
C SER A 180 -3.92 7.25 -14.62
N GLY A 181 -5.20 7.22 -14.99
CA GLY A 181 -5.71 6.46 -16.12
C GLY A 181 -5.41 4.97 -16.00
N GLN A 182 -4.47 4.48 -16.80
CA GLN A 182 -4.03 3.07 -16.79
C GLN A 182 -2.67 2.88 -16.11
N LYS A 183 -2.14 3.91 -15.44
CA LYS A 183 -0.84 3.85 -14.79
C LYS A 183 -0.99 3.88 -13.28
N ALA A 184 -0.12 3.13 -12.61
CA ALA A 184 0.10 3.25 -11.18
C ALA A 184 1.60 3.33 -10.88
N ALA A 185 1.99 4.18 -9.94
CA ALA A 185 3.35 4.25 -9.44
C ALA A 185 3.36 4.16 -7.92
N LEU A 186 4.09 3.18 -7.39
CA LEU A 186 4.33 3.01 -5.96
C LEU A 186 5.56 3.82 -5.55
N TYR A 187 5.43 4.60 -4.49
CA TYR A 187 6.51 5.27 -3.79
C TYR A 187 6.55 4.75 -2.35
N LEU A 188 7.77 4.57 -1.83
CA LEU A 188 8.00 4.02 -0.50
C LEU A 188 8.86 4.96 0.33
N ASP A 189 8.52 5.09 1.62
CA ASP A 189 9.31 5.81 2.63
C ASP A 189 9.69 7.24 2.20
N GLY A 190 8.73 7.96 1.58
CA GLY A 190 8.91 9.34 1.12
C GLY A 190 9.88 9.54 -0.04
N LYS A 191 10.40 8.45 -0.65
CA LYS A 191 11.35 8.54 -1.77
C LYS A 191 10.69 9.20 -2.99
N SER A 192 11.47 10.01 -3.71
CA SER A 192 11.00 10.69 -4.93
C SER A 192 10.97 9.78 -6.16
N GLN A 193 11.72 8.68 -6.15
CA GLN A 193 11.73 7.68 -7.21
C GLN A 193 10.73 6.55 -6.88
N PRO A 194 9.94 6.10 -7.87
CA PRO A 194 9.00 5.01 -7.64
C PRO A 194 9.74 3.68 -7.45
N ALA A 195 9.25 2.87 -6.51
CA ALA A 195 9.70 1.49 -6.32
C ALA A 195 9.18 0.57 -7.43
N LEU A 196 7.95 0.81 -7.91
CA LEU A 196 7.35 0.07 -9.01
C LEU A 196 6.51 1.02 -9.89
N ILE A 197 6.57 0.82 -11.21
CA ILE A 197 5.73 1.52 -12.19
C ILE A 197 4.96 0.48 -12.99
N VAL A 198 3.64 0.57 -12.97
CA VAL A 198 2.73 -0.22 -13.81
C VAL A 198 2.17 0.70 -14.88
N ASN A 199 2.40 0.38 -16.16
CA ASN A 199 1.96 1.22 -17.28
C ASN A 199 0.61 0.79 -17.89
N ASP A 200 0.13 -0.39 -17.49
CA ASP A 200 -1.02 -1.08 -18.08
C ASP A 200 -1.84 -1.79 -16.99
N LEU A 201 -2.49 -0.99 -16.12
CA LEU A 201 -3.50 -1.50 -15.17
C LEU A 201 -4.56 -2.30 -15.92
N LYS A 202 -4.83 -3.52 -15.43
CA LYS A 202 -5.52 -4.55 -16.22
C LYS A 202 -7.02 -4.30 -16.40
N PHE A 203 -7.67 -3.62 -15.45
CA PHE A 203 -9.09 -3.27 -15.58
C PHE A 203 -9.36 -1.95 -16.32
N GLY A 204 -8.31 -1.27 -16.80
CA GLY A 204 -8.43 -0.09 -17.64
C GLY A 204 -8.93 1.17 -16.90
N THR A 205 -9.21 2.24 -17.66
CA THR A 205 -9.53 3.57 -17.12
C THR A 205 -10.94 3.72 -16.55
N LYS A 206 -11.84 2.79 -16.87
CA LYS A 206 -13.23 2.82 -16.41
C LYS A 206 -13.43 2.13 -15.07
N GLN A 207 -12.45 1.35 -14.61
CA GLN A 207 -12.49 0.71 -13.30
C GLN A 207 -12.45 1.77 -12.21
N ARG A 208 -13.39 1.70 -11.27
CA ARG A 208 -13.52 2.63 -10.15
C ARG A 208 -14.10 1.91 -8.94
N GLY A 209 -13.88 2.45 -7.76
CA GLY A 209 -14.51 1.94 -6.55
C GLY A 209 -13.70 2.16 -5.29
N GLY A 210 -13.81 1.20 -4.36
CA GLY A 210 -13.22 1.28 -3.03
C GLY A 210 -11.69 1.33 -3.01
N VAL A 211 -11.16 1.70 -1.85
CA VAL A 211 -9.72 1.73 -1.56
C VAL A 211 -9.48 1.13 -0.18
N GLY A 212 -8.45 0.29 -0.05
CA GLY A 212 -8.23 -0.45 1.18
C GLY A 212 -6.84 -1.05 1.34
N VAL A 213 -6.72 -1.86 2.37
CA VAL A 213 -5.52 -2.59 2.75
C VAL A 213 -5.76 -4.08 2.51
N TRP A 214 -4.74 -4.75 1.98
CA TRP A 214 -4.74 -6.17 1.66
C TRP A 214 -3.65 -6.90 2.45
N LEU A 215 -3.91 -8.15 2.84
CA LEU A 215 -2.91 -9.06 3.42
C LEU A 215 -3.08 -10.48 2.88
N GLU A 216 -2.11 -11.35 3.17
CA GLU A 216 -2.18 -12.77 2.83
C GLU A 216 -1.43 -13.65 3.85
N SER A 217 -1.66 -14.96 3.73
CA SER A 217 -1.28 -16.08 4.59
C SER A 217 -0.07 -15.84 5.50
N GLY A 218 -0.29 -16.08 6.79
CA GLY A 218 0.73 -16.00 7.84
C GLY A 218 1.15 -14.58 8.21
N THR A 219 0.33 -13.58 7.90
CA THR A 219 0.67 -12.16 8.17
C THR A 219 -0.29 -11.55 9.20
N ILE A 220 0.28 -10.81 10.15
CA ILE A 220 -0.43 -9.83 10.98
C ILE A 220 -0.08 -8.46 10.40
N ALA A 221 -1.08 -7.74 9.89
CA ALA A 221 -0.88 -6.42 9.31
C ALA A 221 -1.28 -5.34 10.32
N TYR A 222 -0.47 -4.29 10.39
CA TYR A 222 -0.81 -3.07 11.09
C TYR A 222 -0.84 -1.92 10.10
N PHE A 223 -1.85 -1.06 10.17
CA PHE A 223 -1.88 0.13 9.33
C PHE A 223 -2.51 1.32 10.03
N ARG A 224 -2.12 2.51 9.60
CA ARG A 224 -2.65 3.80 10.08
C ARG A 224 -2.57 4.84 8.98
N ASN A 225 -3.23 5.98 9.22
CA ASN A 225 -3.13 7.14 8.34
C ASN A 225 -3.49 6.84 6.87
N LEU A 226 -4.46 5.96 6.63
CA LEU A 226 -5.00 5.73 5.28
C LEU A 226 -5.66 7.01 4.78
N LYS A 227 -5.09 7.61 3.74
CA LYS A 227 -5.55 8.84 3.12
C LYS A 227 -5.77 8.60 1.64
N VAL A 228 -6.91 9.10 1.15
CA VAL A 228 -7.27 9.04 -0.25
C VAL A 228 -7.53 10.45 -0.75
N LYS A 229 -6.89 10.81 -1.86
CA LYS A 229 -7.07 12.09 -2.55
C LYS A 229 -7.46 11.79 -4.01
N PRO A 230 -8.76 11.73 -4.33
CA PRO A 230 -9.23 11.59 -5.71
C PRO A 230 -8.77 12.77 -6.58
N ALA A 231 -8.57 12.53 -7.87
CA ALA A 231 -8.24 13.55 -8.87
C ALA A 231 -9.49 14.23 -9.46
#